data_AF-A0A379T341-F1
#
_entry.id   AF-A0A379T341-F1
#
_cell.length_a   1.000
_cell.length_b   1.000
_cell.length_c   1.000
_cell.angle_alpha   90.00
_cell.angle_beta   90.00
_cell.angle_gamma   90.00
#
_symmetry.space_group_name_H-M   'P 1'
#
loop_
_entity.id
_entity.type
_entity.pdbx_description
1 polymer ?
#
loop_
_entity_poly.entity_id
_entity_poly.type
_entity_poly.pdbx_seq_one_letter_code
_entity_poly.pdbx_strand_id
1 'polypeptide(L)' 'MGYYHPYGSCAGNTVLVDNTPIDYLDFASPVSGWVQKWGWMPQTNGRAKPNASGGVLLLKILKLPARIDAIWDEPGYL' A
#
# COMPACT_ATOMS: atom_id res chain seq x y z
N MET A 1 -0.79 -28.28 -8.29
CA MET A 1 -0.24 -28.02 -6.95
C MET A 1 0.05 -26.54 -6.86
N GLY A 2 -0.88 -25.76 -6.29
CA GLY A 2 -0.82 -24.30 -6.28
C GLY A 2 0.00 -23.82 -5.07
N TYR A 3 0.98 -22.97 -5.33
CA TYR A 3 1.76 -22.32 -4.28
C TYR A 3 0.83 -21.40 -3.46
N TYR A 4 0.54 -21.78 -2.22
CA TYR A 4 -0.10 -20.89 -1.25
C TYR A 4 0.89 -19.78 -0.89
N HIS A 5 0.68 -18.58 -1.42
CA HIS A 5 1.43 -17.40 -1.01
C HIS A 5 0.83 -16.89 0.33
N PRO A 6 1.63 -16.76 1.41
CA PRO A 6 1.13 -16.43 2.75
C PRO A 6 0.45 -15.06 2.88
N TYR A 7 0.47 -14.26 1.81
CA TYR A 7 -0.15 -12.92 1.74
C TYR A 7 -1.37 -12.85 0.79
N GLY A 8 -1.88 -14.00 0.35
CA GLY A 8 -2.91 -14.09 -0.69
C GLY A 8 -2.33 -13.93 -2.09
N SER A 9 -3.10 -14.33 -3.10
CA SER A 9 -2.75 -14.13 -4.51
C SER A 9 -3.18 -12.73 -4.95
N CYS A 10 -2.42 -12.12 -5.87
CA CYS A 10 -2.79 -10.85 -6.51
C CYS A 10 -4.22 -10.92 -7.08
N ALA A 11 -4.58 -12.03 -7.72
CA ALA A 11 -5.90 -12.24 -8.29
C ALA A 11 -7.04 -12.35 -7.25
N GLY A 12 -6.78 -12.93 -6.07
CA GLY A 12 -7.82 -13.14 -5.04
C GLY A 12 -8.14 -11.89 -4.21
N ASN A 13 -7.23 -10.92 -4.20
CA ASN A 13 -7.33 -9.71 -3.38
C ASN A 13 -7.47 -8.42 -4.20
N THR A 14 -7.59 -8.53 -5.52
CA THR A 14 -7.69 -7.37 -6.42
C THR A 14 -9.06 -7.32 -7.07
N VAL A 15 -9.67 -6.13 -7.08
CA VAL A 15 -10.83 -5.80 -7.90
C VAL A 15 -10.36 -4.95 -9.06
N LEU A 16 -10.81 -5.27 -10.27
CA LEU A 16 -10.60 -4.48 -11.47
C LEU A 16 -11.93 -3.84 -11.88
N VAL A 17 -11.89 -2.56 -12.24
CA VAL A 17 -13.04 -1.82 -12.77
C VAL A 17 -12.61 -1.13 -14.06
N ASP A 18 -13.26 -1.50 -15.15
CA ASP A 18 -13.02 -0.94 -16.48
C ASP A 18 -13.72 0.40 -16.68
N ASN A 19 -13.30 1.13 -17.73
CA ASN A 19 -13.94 2.37 -18.19
C ASN A 19 -14.16 3.41 -17.08
N THR A 20 -13.14 3.62 -16.25
CA THR A 20 -13.19 4.64 -15.19
C THR A 20 -12.51 5.93 -15.65
N PRO A 21 -13.04 7.11 -15.27
CA PRO A 21 -12.41 8.39 -15.61
C PRO A 21 -11.01 8.53 -15.00
N ILE A 22 -10.06 9.07 -15.76
CA ILE A 22 -8.71 9.45 -15.32
C ILE A 22 -8.30 10.79 -15.92
N ASP A 23 -7.18 11.36 -15.47
CA ASP A 23 -6.62 12.59 -16.04
C ASP A 23 -6.39 12.41 -17.55
N TYR A 24 -6.77 13.43 -18.32
CA TYR A 24 -6.56 13.49 -19.76
C TYR A 24 -5.07 13.44 -20.12
N LEU A 25 -4.20 13.94 -19.23
CA LEU A 25 -2.74 13.98 -19.40
C LEU A 25 -2.05 12.68 -18.96
N ASP A 26 -2.79 11.68 -18.48
CA ASP A 26 -2.22 10.37 -18.15
C ASP A 26 -1.98 9.55 -19.42
N PHE A 27 -0.74 9.60 -19.94
CA PHE A 27 -0.33 8.86 -21.14
C PHE A 27 -0.23 7.34 -20.93
N ALA A 28 -0.36 6.84 -19.69
CA ALA A 28 -0.44 5.41 -19.43
C ALA A 28 -1.85 4.85 -19.67
N SER A 29 -2.85 5.72 -19.83
CA SER A 29 -4.19 5.32 -20.24
C SER A 29 -4.20 4.87 -21.72
N PRO A 30 -4.95 3.80 -22.06
CA PRO A 30 -5.11 3.35 -23.44
C PRO A 30 -5.93 4.33 -24.30
N VAL A 31 -6.81 5.13 -23.68
CA VAL A 31 -7.67 6.12 -24.35
C VAL A 31 -7.80 7.31 -23.43
N SER A 32 -7.39 8.50 -23.89
CA SER A 32 -7.36 9.70 -23.06
C SER A 32 -8.69 9.94 -22.31
N GLY A 33 -8.58 10.10 -21.00
CA GLY A 33 -9.71 10.25 -20.07
C GLY A 33 -10.29 8.94 -19.52
N TRP A 34 -9.85 7.76 -19.97
CA TRP A 34 -10.43 6.46 -19.58
C TRP A 34 -9.39 5.39 -19.26
N VAL A 35 -9.60 4.62 -18.19
CA VAL A 35 -8.65 3.55 -17.81
C VAL A 35 -9.35 2.42 -17.05
N GLN A 36 -8.65 1.28 -16.93
CA GLN A 36 -8.94 0.28 -15.90
C GLN A 36 -8.29 0.69 -14.58
N LYS A 37 -9.09 0.76 -13.51
CA LYS A 37 -8.59 0.95 -12.14
C LYS A 37 -8.54 -0.39 -11.43
N TRP A 38 -7.56 -0.53 -10.54
CA TRP A 38 -7.44 -1.67 -9.67
C TRP A 38 -7.48 -1.23 -8.21
N GLY A 39 -8.14 -2.01 -7.37
CA GLY A 39 -8.13 -1.86 -5.92
C GLY A 39 -7.63 -3.15 -5.30
N TRP A 40 -6.61 -3.07 -4.47
CA TRP A 40 -6.11 -4.21 -3.70
C TRP A 40 -6.63 -4.12 -2.28
N MET A 41 -7.16 -5.23 -1.76
CA MET A 41 -7.60 -5.36 -0.37
C MET A 41 -6.57 -6.23 0.39
N PRO A 42 -5.53 -5.63 1.00
CA PRO A 42 -4.59 -6.41 1.76
C PRO A 42 -5.35 -6.92 2.99
N GLN A 43 -5.26 -8.22 3.27
CA GLN A 43 -5.91 -8.80 4.43
C GLN A 43 -5.59 -7.97 5.68
N THR A 44 -6.62 -7.52 6.40
CA THR A 44 -6.43 -6.83 7.69
C THR A 44 -5.68 -7.75 8.66
N ASN A 45 -4.87 -7.19 9.56
CA ASN A 45 -4.10 -7.91 10.60
C ASN A 45 -4.98 -8.63 11.67
N GLY A 46 -6.24 -8.95 11.37
CA GLY A 46 -7.21 -9.56 12.27
C GLY A 46 -7.21 -11.09 12.19
N ARG A 47 -6.77 -11.72 13.28
CA ARG A 47 -7.08 -13.06 13.83
C ARG A 47 -7.11 -14.32 12.94
N ALA A 48 -6.73 -14.26 11.67
CA ALA A 48 -6.69 -15.44 10.80
C ALA A 48 -5.48 -15.48 9.85
N LYS A 49 -4.31 -15.01 10.30
CA LYS A 49 -3.06 -15.32 9.57
C LYS A 49 -2.57 -16.73 9.96
N PRO A 50 -2.31 -17.63 8.99
CA PRO A 50 -1.25 -18.63 9.19
C PRO A 50 0.03 -17.86 9.52
N ASN A 51 0.83 -18.35 10.46
CA ASN A 51 2.11 -17.75 10.87
C ASN A 51 2.98 -17.39 9.66
N ALA A 52 2.84 -16.18 9.12
CA ALA A 52 3.79 -15.61 8.19
C ALA A 52 5.00 -15.22 9.04
N SER A 53 5.95 -16.15 9.17
CA SER A 53 7.15 -16.06 10.00
C SER A 53 8.16 -14.98 9.56
N GLY A 54 7.84 -14.15 8.55
CA GLY A 54 8.77 -13.21 7.93
C GLY A 54 8.59 -11.74 8.31
N GLY A 55 7.58 -11.38 9.10
CA GLY A 55 7.34 -9.99 9.49
C GLY A 55 7.89 -9.68 10.88
N VAL A 56 9.15 -9.23 10.98
CA VAL A 56 9.59 -8.56 12.22
C VAL A 56 8.94 -7.17 12.23
N LEU A 57 8.05 -6.93 13.19
CA LEU A 57 7.54 -5.59 13.44
C LEU A 57 8.72 -4.72 13.87
N LEU A 58 9.13 -3.77 13.04
CA LEU A 58 10.11 -2.75 13.43
C LEU A 58 9.47 -1.85 14.48
N LEU A 59 9.74 -2.13 15.76
CA LEU A 59 9.35 -1.24 16.85
C LEU A 59 10.10 0.08 16.67
N LYS A 60 9.35 1.19 16.54
CA LYS A 60 9.95 2.53 16.62
C LYS A 60 10.62 2.68 18.00
N ILE A 61 11.94 2.85 18.00
CA ILE A 61 12.69 3.22 19.20
C ILE A 61 12.29 4.66 19.53
N LEU A 62 11.61 4.87 20.66
CA LEU A 62 10.99 6.15 21.07
C LEU A 62 11.94 7.36 21.07
N LYS A 63 13.26 7.14 21.15
CA LYS A 63 14.27 8.22 21.18
C LYS A 63 14.52 8.89 19.82
N LEU A 64 14.34 8.17 18.71
CA LEU A 64 14.62 8.72 17.38
C LEU A 64 13.53 9.68 16.88
N PRO A 65 12.21 9.39 17.04
CA PRO A 65 11.15 10.31 16.68
C PRO A 65 11.23 11.64 17.42
N ALA A 66 11.45 11.63 18.74
CA ALA A 66 11.48 12.85 19.55
C ALA A 66 12.55 13.87 19.11
N ARG A 67 13.72 13.39 18.67
CA ARG A 67 14.78 14.25 18.13
C ARG A 67 14.40 14.83 16.77
N ILE A 68 13.74 14.04 15.93
CA ILE A 68 13.31 14.48 14.60
C ILE A 68 12.22 15.52 14.76
N ASP A 69 11.20 15.27 15.57
CA ASP A 69 10.10 16.20 15.84
C ASP A 69 10.62 17.57 16.32
N ALA A 70 11.61 17.57 17.23
CA ALA A 70 12.25 18.81 17.70
C ALA A 70 12.98 19.60 16.60
N ILE A 71 13.54 18.94 15.57
CA ILE A 71 14.18 19.61 14.43
C ILE A 71 13.13 20.18 13.48
N TRP A 72 12.01 19.48 13.28
CA TRP A 72 10.91 19.94 12.43
C TRP A 72 10.21 21.19 12.99
N ASP A 73 10.21 21.38 14.31
CA ASP A 73 9.64 22.56 14.98
C ASP A 73 10.55 23.81 14.91
N GLU A 74 11.76 23.71 14.36
CA GLU A 74 12.64 24.88 14.18
C GLU A 74 12.16 25.77 13.00
N PRO A 75 12.08 27.10 13.17
CA PRO A 75 11.47 28.05 12.23
C PRO A 75 12.23 28.28 10.90
N GLY A 76 13.08 27.32 10.50
CA GLY A 76 13.76 27.30 9.20
C GLY A 76 13.50 26.03 8.38
N TYR A 77 12.67 25.10 8.87
CA TYR A 77 12.31 23.85 8.20
C TYR A 77 10.85 23.83 7.67
N LEU A 78 10.14 24.97 7.71
CA LEU A 78 8.85 25.24 7.06
C LEU A 78 8.97 26.37 6.02
#